data_AF-A0A2H0LHI7-F1
#
_entry.id   AF-A0A2H0LHI7-F1
#
_cell.length_a   1.000
_cell.length_b   1.000
_cell.length_c   1.000
_cell.angle_alpha   90.00
_cell.angle_beta   90.00
_cell.angle_gamma   90.00
#
_symmetry.space_group_name_H-M   'P 1'
#
loop_
_entity.id
_entity.type
_entity.pdbx_description
1 polymer ?
#
loop_
_entity_poly.entity_id
_entity_poly.type
_entity_poly.pdbx_seq_one_letter_code
_entity_poly.pdbx_strand_id
1 'polypeptide(L)'
;NIFALKTLGVTHLIASGATGSLRENIHPGDIVLVDQFIDKTIGRARTFYEKAAVHVEFAEPVCPVMRQWLADAAGLEDLHCHNGGTYVCMEGPAFSTRAESEMHRAWGGDLIGMTAL
;
A
#
# COMPACT_ATOMS: atom_id res chain seq x y z
N ASN A 1 14.46 -8.24 0.05
CA ASN A 1 14.10 -7.46 1.27
C ASN A 1 13.35 -8.31 2.28
N ILE A 2 12.12 -8.75 1.98
CA ILE A 2 11.26 -9.47 2.94
C ILE A 2 11.91 -10.74 3.52
N PHE A 3 12.50 -11.59 2.67
CA PHE A 3 13.17 -12.82 3.13
C PHE A 3 14.30 -12.54 4.13
N ALA A 4 15.15 -11.54 3.85
CA ALA A 4 16.25 -11.17 4.74
C ALA A 4 15.73 -10.72 6.13
N LEU A 5 14.68 -9.90 6.17
CA LEU A 5 14.04 -9.50 7.44
C LEU A 5 13.50 -10.72 8.19
N LYS A 6 12.83 -11.64 7.48
CA LYS A 6 12.32 -12.87 8.10
C LYS A 6 13.43 -13.74 8.67
N THR A 7 14.56 -13.88 7.98
CA THR A 7 15.72 -14.65 8.46
C THR A 7 16.39 -14.04 9.68
N LEU A 8 16.29 -12.72 9.86
CA LEU A 8 16.77 -12.01 11.05
C LEU A 8 15.79 -12.11 12.24
N GLY A 9 14.67 -12.82 12.09
CA GLY A 9 13.68 -13.00 13.15
C GLY A 9 12.67 -11.87 13.28
N VAL A 10 12.58 -10.98 12.28
CA VAL A 10 11.57 -9.92 12.27
C VAL A 10 10.17 -10.53 12.25
N THR A 11 9.31 -10.04 13.16
CA THR A 11 7.93 -10.51 13.34
C THR A 11 6.90 -9.59 12.69
N HIS A 12 7.22 -8.29 12.59
CA HIS A 12 6.32 -7.25 12.07
C HIS A 12 7.10 -6.34 11.13
N LEU A 13 6.44 -5.86 10.07
CA LEU A 13 7.04 -4.99 9.08
C LEU A 13 6.13 -3.78 8.86
N ILE A 14 6.67 -2.59 9.08
CA ILE A 14 6.03 -1.32 8.74
C ILE A 14 6.78 -0.76 7.54
N ALA A 15 6.06 -0.47 6.46
CA ALA A 15 6.60 0.17 5.27
C ALA A 15 5.98 1.55 5.12
N SER A 16 6.80 2.52 4.71
CA SER A 16 6.35 3.86 4.34
C SER A 16 6.86 4.19 2.94
N GLY A 17 6.14 5.06 2.24
CA GLY A 17 6.48 5.49 0.90
C GLY A 17 5.73 6.75 0.52
N ALA A 18 6.37 7.57 -0.32
CA ALA A 18 5.70 8.73 -0.89
C ALA A 18 4.71 8.28 -1.97
N THR A 19 3.54 8.93 -1.99
CA THR A 19 2.44 8.63 -2.91
C THR A 19 1.81 9.90 -3.44
N GLY A 20 1.18 9.81 -4.61
CA GLY A 20 0.23 10.81 -5.07
C GLY A 20 -1.16 10.53 -4.51
N SER A 21 -1.90 11.59 -4.15
CA SER A 21 -3.32 11.50 -3.83
C SER A 21 -4.15 11.46 -5.12
N LEU A 22 -5.22 10.65 -5.11
CA LEU A 22 -6.27 10.64 -6.13
C LEU A 22 -7.59 11.24 -5.61
N ARG A 23 -7.60 11.78 -4.38
CA ARG A 23 -8.80 12.26 -3.69
C ARG A 23 -8.61 13.66 -3.14
N GLU A 24 -9.63 14.50 -3.29
CA GLU A 24 -9.60 15.88 -2.82
C GLU A 24 -9.47 15.99 -1.29
N ASN A 25 -9.98 15.01 -0.54
CA ASN A 25 -9.93 15.00 0.93
C ASN A 25 -8.61 14.44 1.49
N ILE A 26 -7.69 13.93 0.66
CA ILE A 26 -6.37 13.47 1.08
C ILE A 26 -5.35 14.47 0.55
N HIS A 27 -4.85 15.32 1.44
CA HIS A 27 -3.97 16.43 1.08
C HIS A 27 -2.50 16.02 1.11
N PRO A 28 -1.61 16.71 0.38
CA PRO A 28 -0.17 16.54 0.54
C PRO A 28 0.25 16.75 2.01
N GLY A 29 0.94 15.76 2.58
CA GLY A 29 1.35 15.75 3.99
C GLY A 29 0.45 14.90 4.89
N ASP A 30 -0.76 14.55 4.44
CA ASP A 30 -1.62 13.62 5.16
C ASP A 30 -1.01 12.22 5.19
N ILE A 31 -1.22 11.52 6.30
CA ILE A 31 -0.87 10.11 6.44
C ILE A 31 -2.11 9.26 6.11
N VAL A 32 -1.90 8.15 5.41
CA VAL A 32 -2.97 7.17 5.14
C VAL A 32 -2.47 5.79 5.58
N LEU A 33 -3.23 5.15 6.46
CA LEU A 33 -3.03 3.76 6.84
C LEU A 33 -3.73 2.87 5.81
N VAL A 34 -3.06 2.68 4.67
CA VAL A 34 -3.55 1.87 3.55
C VAL A 34 -3.91 0.47 4.01
N ASP A 35 -5.06 -0.02 3.56
CA ASP A 35 -5.55 -1.36 3.88
C ASP A 35 -5.98 -2.18 2.67
N GLN A 36 -6.07 -1.56 1.49
CA GLN A 36 -6.43 -2.21 0.23
C GLN A 36 -5.49 -1.80 -0.90
N PHE A 37 -5.36 -2.66 -1.91
CA PHE A 37 -4.46 -2.43 -3.03
C PHE A 37 -5.07 -2.83 -4.37
N ILE A 38 -4.72 -2.09 -5.41
CA ILE A 38 -4.94 -2.45 -6.81
C ILE A 38 -3.57 -2.60 -7.48
N ASP A 39 -3.23 -3.83 -7.88
CA ASP A 39 -1.95 -4.14 -8.50
C ASP A 39 -2.00 -3.94 -10.02
N LYS A 40 -1.17 -3.01 -10.53
CA LYS A 40 -0.92 -2.79 -11.96
C LYS A 40 0.54 -3.07 -12.34
N THR A 41 1.28 -3.79 -11.51
CA THR A 41 2.63 -4.24 -11.83
C THR A 41 2.58 -5.43 -12.78
N ILE A 42 3.60 -5.61 -13.62
CA ILE A 42 3.63 -6.62 -14.70
C ILE A 42 4.95 -7.42 -14.66
N GLY A 43 6.05 -6.84 -14.16
CA GLY A 43 7.40 -7.46 -14.26
C GLY A 43 8.01 -8.02 -12.97
N ARG A 44 7.29 -7.97 -11.85
CA ARG A 44 7.86 -8.25 -10.51
C ARG A 44 7.70 -9.71 -10.12
N ALA A 45 8.70 -10.26 -9.43
CA ALA A 45 8.55 -11.54 -8.74
C ALA A 45 7.66 -11.33 -7.49
N ARG A 46 6.52 -12.02 -7.44
CA ARG A 46 5.46 -11.81 -6.41
C ARG A 46 5.33 -12.98 -5.42
N THR A 47 6.19 -13.98 -5.52
CA THR A 47 6.14 -15.17 -4.68
C THR A 47 7.54 -15.70 -4.40
N PHE A 48 7.71 -16.37 -3.25
CA PHE A 48 8.93 -17.11 -2.91
C PHE A 48 8.90 -18.55 -3.42
N TYR A 49 7.79 -19.00 -3.98
CA TYR A 49 7.58 -20.38 -4.39
C TYR A 49 7.73 -20.50 -5.92
N GLU A 50 8.81 -21.16 -6.36
CA GLU A 50 9.07 -21.39 -7.79
C GLU A 50 8.55 -22.75 -8.30
N LYS A 51 8.41 -23.73 -7.40
CA LYS A 51 8.10 -25.13 -7.74
C LYS A 51 6.80 -25.64 -7.12
N ALA A 52 6.03 -24.75 -6.50
CA ALA A 52 4.77 -25.08 -5.87
C ALA A 52 3.75 -23.96 -6.11
N ALA A 53 2.49 -24.34 -6.33
CA ALA A 53 1.38 -23.41 -6.36
C ALA A 53 0.97 -23.09 -4.91
N VAL A 54 1.21 -21.85 -4.49
CA VAL A 54 0.79 -21.35 -3.17
C VAL A 54 -0.13 -20.15 -3.40
N HIS A 55 -1.37 -20.28 -2.92
CA HIS A 55 -2.39 -19.24 -3.02
C HIS A 55 -2.62 -18.68 -1.61
N VAL A 56 -2.20 -17.44 -1.40
CA VAL A 56 -2.37 -16.74 -0.13
C VAL A 56 -3.67 -15.95 -0.17
N GLU A 57 -4.44 -15.98 0.92
CA GLU A 57 -5.61 -15.12 1.08
C GLU A 57 -5.17 -13.66 1.07
N PHE A 58 -5.86 -12.85 0.28
CA PHE A 58 -5.48 -11.45 0.04
C PHE A 58 -6.65 -10.47 0.15
N ALA A 59 -7.75 -10.91 0.75
CA ALA A 59 -8.93 -10.06 0.98
C ALA A 59 -8.63 -8.93 1.97
N GLU A 60 -7.85 -9.22 3.00
CA GLU A 60 -7.34 -8.25 3.98
C GLU A 60 -5.80 -8.31 3.98
N PRO A 61 -5.13 -7.60 3.05
CA PRO A 61 -3.71 -7.78 2.77
C PRO A 61 -2.77 -7.14 3.81
N VAL A 62 -3.32 -6.40 4.78
CA VAL A 62 -2.57 -5.71 5.84
C VAL A 62 -3.01 -6.24 7.19
N CYS A 63 -2.07 -6.37 8.14
CA CYS A 63 -2.39 -6.80 9.49
C CYS A 63 -3.33 -5.80 10.21
N PRO A 64 -4.57 -6.18 10.53
CA PRO A 64 -5.54 -5.26 11.13
C PRO A 64 -5.11 -4.80 12.54
N VAL A 65 -4.41 -5.67 13.28
CA VAL A 65 -3.89 -5.36 14.62
C VAL A 65 -2.83 -4.26 14.54
N MET A 66 -1.86 -4.38 13.63
CA MET A 66 -0.84 -3.34 13.43
C MET A 66 -1.45 -2.03 12.94
N ARG A 67 -2.43 -2.10 12.04
CA ARG A 67 -3.14 -0.91 11.55
C ARG A 67 -3.83 -0.17 12.70
N GLN A 68 -4.47 -0.90 13.60
CA GLN A 68 -5.09 -0.31 14.79
C GLN A 68 -4.05 0.36 15.70
N TRP A 69 -2.92 -0.29 15.97
CA TRP A 69 -1.85 0.32 16.78
C TRP A 69 -1.31 1.62 16.17
N LEU A 70 -1.17 1.67 14.85
CA LEU A 70 -0.75 2.89 14.14
C LEU A 70 -1.84 3.99 14.20
N ALA A 71 -3.11 3.61 14.09
CA ALA A 71 -4.22 4.55 14.22
C ALA A 71 -4.28 5.15 15.64
N ASP A 72 -4.13 4.32 16.67
CA ASP A 72 -4.09 4.75 18.07
C ASP A 72 -2.91 5.70 18.31
N ALA A 73 -1.72 5.36 17.79
CA ALA A 73 -0.53 6.20 17.90
C ALA A 73 -0.70 7.56 17.19
N ALA A 74 -1.33 7.58 16.01
CA ALA A 74 -1.62 8.82 15.29
C ALA A 74 -2.57 9.73 16.09
N GLY A 75 -3.56 9.14 16.78
CA GLY A 75 -4.49 9.88 17.63
C GLY A 75 -3.83 10.48 18.88
N LEU A 76 -2.78 9.85 19.42
CA LEU A 76 -2.02 10.40 20.56
C LEU A 76 -1.16 11.61 20.18
N GLU A 77 -0.68 11.66 18.94
CA GLU A 77 0.19 12.72 18.41
C GLU A 77 -0.59 13.83 17.67
N ASP A 78 -1.93 13.79 17.71
CA ASP A 78 -2.84 14.71 16.99
C ASP A 78 -2.50 14.84 15.49
N LEU A 79 -2.08 13.72 14.88
CA LEU A 79 -1.72 13.68 13.47
C LEU A 79 -2.97 13.49 12.61
N HIS A 80 -3.09 14.31 11.57
CA HIS A 80 -4.14 14.13 10.56
C HIS A 80 -3.85 12.85 9.75
N CYS A 81 -4.66 11.82 10.01
CA CYS A 81 -4.43 10.48 9.51
C CYS A 81 -5.73 9.83 9.02
N HIS A 82 -5.72 9.32 7.79
CA HIS A 82 -6.82 8.55 7.21
C HIS A 82 -6.63 7.07 7.56
N ASN A 83 -7.55 6.48 8.32
CA ASN A 83 -7.50 5.06 8.66
C ASN A 83 -8.27 4.24 7.62
N GLY A 84 -7.54 3.73 6.62
CA GLY A 84 -8.08 3.05 5.45
C GLY A 84 -7.85 3.82 4.17
N GLY A 85 -7.72 3.09 3.07
CA GLY A 85 -7.50 3.66 1.75
C GLY A 85 -6.96 2.63 0.76
N THR A 86 -7.36 2.78 -0.50
CA THR A 86 -6.97 1.90 -1.60
C THR A 86 -5.76 2.46 -2.33
N TYR A 87 -4.64 1.74 -2.30
CA TYR A 87 -3.42 2.10 -3.01
C TYR A 87 -3.34 1.43 -4.38
N VAL A 88 -3.21 2.23 -5.43
CA VAL A 88 -2.91 1.72 -6.77
C VAL A 88 -1.40 1.63 -6.95
N CYS A 89 -0.87 0.42 -7.09
CA CYS A 89 0.54 0.23 -7.43
C CYS A 89 0.74 0.11 -8.92
N MET A 90 1.36 1.12 -9.53
CA MET A 90 1.75 1.09 -10.94
C MET A 90 3.23 0.71 -11.10
N GLU A 91 3.61 0.28 -12.30
CA GLU A 91 4.99 -0.18 -12.55
C GLU A 91 6.03 0.95 -12.45
N GLY A 92 5.73 2.14 -13.01
CA GLY A 92 6.73 3.22 -13.17
C GLY A 92 7.71 2.95 -14.33
N PRO A 93 8.78 3.75 -14.48
CA PRO A 93 9.15 4.91 -13.65
C PRO A 93 8.41 6.20 -14.05
N ALA A 94 7.74 6.22 -15.20
CA ALA A 94 6.93 7.35 -15.61
C ALA A 94 5.70 7.48 -14.68
N PHE A 95 5.33 8.73 -14.36
CA PHE A 95 4.05 8.98 -13.68
C PHE A 95 2.88 8.70 -14.61
N SER A 96 1.70 8.51 -14.01
CA SER A 96 0.46 8.34 -14.74
C SER A 96 0.13 9.58 -15.58
N THR A 97 -0.36 9.34 -16.79
CA THR A 97 -1.06 10.37 -17.56
C THR A 97 -2.34 10.79 -16.84
N ARG A 98 -2.92 11.94 -17.23
CA ARG A 98 -4.21 12.39 -16.68
C ARG A 98 -5.32 11.34 -16.85
N ALA A 99 -5.40 10.70 -18.02
CA ALA A 99 -6.41 9.70 -18.32
C ALA A 99 -6.26 8.47 -17.40
N GLU A 100 -5.04 8.04 -17.12
CA GLU A 100 -4.79 6.95 -16.16
C GLU A 100 -5.19 7.34 -14.74
N SER A 101 -4.83 8.53 -14.29
CA SER A 101 -5.21 9.01 -12.95
C SER A 101 -6.74 9.10 -12.78
N GLU A 102 -7.46 9.59 -13.80
CA GLU A 102 -8.93 9.62 -13.79
C GLU A 102 -9.53 8.21 -13.75
N MET A 103 -8.96 7.27 -14.50
CA MET A 103 -9.36 5.85 -14.47
C MET A 103 -9.12 5.23 -13.09
N HIS A 104 -7.95 5.44 -12.48
CA HIS A 104 -7.63 4.92 -11.15
C HIS A 104 -8.57 5.45 -10.08
N ARG A 105 -8.91 6.74 -10.16
CA ARG A 105 -9.89 7.36 -9.27
C ARG A 105 -11.30 6.76 -9.43
N ALA A 106 -11.69 6.46 -10.67
CA ALA A 106 -12.96 5.80 -10.98
C ALA A 106 -13.02 4.34 -10.49
N TRP A 107 -11.88 3.64 -10.43
CA TRP A 107 -11.78 2.30 -9.85
C TRP A 107 -11.86 2.28 -8.33
N GLY A 108 -11.88 3.43 -7.67
CA GLY A 108 -11.86 3.50 -6.21
C GLY A 108 -10.49 3.77 -5.61
N GLY A 109 -9.44 3.95 -6.41
CA GLY A 109 -8.09 4.28 -5.91
C GLY A 109 -8.07 5.60 -5.14
N ASP A 110 -7.45 5.60 -3.98
CA ASP A 110 -7.28 6.77 -3.11
C ASP A 110 -5.86 7.32 -3.20
N LEU A 111 -4.89 6.43 -3.32
CA LEU A 111 -3.47 6.74 -3.48
C LEU A 111 -2.90 6.05 -4.72
N ILE A 112 -1.80 6.60 -5.23
CA ILE A 112 -1.02 5.98 -6.29
C ILE A 112 0.48 6.04 -5.97
N GLY A 113 1.18 4.95 -6.24
CA GLY A 113 2.63 4.89 -6.17
C GLY A 113 3.18 3.65 -6.87
N MET A 114 4.43 3.30 -6.59
CA MET A 114 5.18 2.32 -7.38
C MET A 114 5.84 1.20 -6.56
N THR A 115 5.70 1.18 -5.23
CA THR A 115 6.54 0.35 -4.36
C THR A 115 5.79 -0.65 -3.47
N ALA A 116 4.47 -0.50 -3.32
CA ALA A 116 3.68 -1.48 -2.59
C ALA A 116 3.45 -2.72 -3.48
N LEU A 117 3.45 -3.92 -2.86
CA LEU A 117 3.33 -5.24 -3.51
C LEU A 117 4.60 -5.75 -4.22
#